data_AF-A0A537UED1-F1
#
_entry.id   AF-A0A537UED1-F1
#
_cell.length_a   1.000
_cell.length_b   1.000
_cell.length_c   1.000
_cell.angle_alpha   90.00
_cell.angle_beta   90.00
_cell.angle_gamma   90.00
#
_symmetry.space_group_name_H-M   'P 1'
#
loop_
_entity.id
_entity.type
_entity.pdbx_description
1 polymer ?
#
loop_
_entity_poly.entity_id
_entity_poly.type
_entity_poly.pdbx_seq_one_letter_code
_entity_poly.pdbx_strand_id
1 'polypeptide(L)'
;MAKELALATAAAFTGAAIYVNVAEQTARLGIDDKALLAEWKLSYARGFAMQASLALAAALFGLLAFWLTRDWRALVGAGLMFSNWPYTLLVILPLNKRIAATPPDAAGGATRALIQTWGRLHAGRSALGLAATLVFVWASA
;
A
#
# COMPACT_ATOMS: atom_id res chain seq x y z
N MET A 1 20.07 -4.78 -14.09
CA MET A 1 18.85 -4.01 -14.43
C MET A 1 17.56 -4.50 -13.76
N ALA A 2 17.21 -5.80 -13.83
CA ALA A 2 15.95 -6.28 -13.25
C ALA A 2 15.88 -6.10 -11.71
N LYS A 3 16.99 -6.33 -10.99
CA LYS A 3 17.06 -6.14 -9.53
C LYS A 3 16.87 -4.68 -9.13
N GLU A 4 17.47 -3.77 -9.88
CA GLU A 4 17.40 -2.33 -9.66
C GLU A 4 16.00 -1.79 -9.95
N LEU A 5 15.34 -2.29 -11.00
CA LEU A 5 13.93 -1.96 -11.29
C LEU A 5 12.98 -2.49 -10.21
N ALA A 6 13.21 -3.71 -9.73
CA ALA A 6 12.45 -4.28 -8.60
C ALA A 6 12.63 -3.46 -7.33
N LEU A 7 13.88 -3.09 -7.01
CA LEU A 7 14.20 -2.22 -5.88
C LEU A 7 13.55 -0.84 -6.01
N ALA A 8 13.69 -0.18 -7.17
CA ALA A 8 13.16 1.17 -7.38
C ALA A 8 11.63 1.21 -7.27
N THR A 9 10.93 0.25 -7.89
CA THR A 9 9.46 0.18 -7.82
C THR A 9 8.96 -0.22 -6.44
N ALA A 10 9.65 -1.13 -5.73
CA ALA A 10 9.34 -1.45 -4.34
C ALA A 10 9.57 -0.24 -3.42
N ALA A 11 10.68 0.49 -3.57
CA ALA A 11 10.96 1.68 -2.78
C ALA A 11 9.93 2.80 -3.03
N ALA A 12 9.51 3.01 -4.28
CA ALA A 12 8.44 3.95 -4.62
C ALA A 12 7.10 3.55 -3.97
N PHE A 13 6.75 2.26 -3.99
CA PHE A 13 5.58 1.74 -3.28
C PHE A 13 5.67 2.02 -1.77
N THR A 14 6.81 1.68 -1.16
CA THR A 14 7.07 1.83 0.27
C THR A 14 6.97 3.29 0.70
N GLY A 15 7.61 4.20 -0.05
CA GLY A 15 7.54 5.63 0.22
C GLY A 15 6.11 6.16 0.14
N ALA A 16 5.35 5.76 -0.89
CA ALA A 16 3.95 6.14 -1.01
C ALA A 16 3.09 5.59 0.14
N ALA A 17 3.29 4.34 0.55
CA ALA A 17 2.54 3.75 1.67
C ALA A 17 2.85 4.44 3.01
N ILE A 18 4.13 4.73 3.26
CA ILE A 18 4.54 5.50 4.44
C ILE A 18 3.96 6.91 4.40
N TYR A 19 3.98 7.58 3.25
CA TYR A 19 3.38 8.92 3.09
C TYR A 19 1.88 8.90 3.41
N VAL A 20 1.14 7.90 2.92
CA VAL A 20 -0.29 7.75 3.23
C VAL A 20 -0.51 7.64 4.75
N ASN A 21 0.32 6.88 5.45
CA ASN A 21 0.18 6.74 6.90
C ASN A 21 0.61 7.99 7.69
N VAL A 22 1.73 8.60 7.32
CA VAL A 22 2.38 9.66 8.12
C VAL A 22 1.80 11.04 7.81
N ALA A 23 1.63 11.36 6.53
CA ALA A 23 1.19 12.68 6.10
C ALA A 23 -0.32 12.70 5.81
N GLU A 24 -0.76 11.90 4.84
CA GLU A 24 -2.13 11.96 4.33
C GLU A 24 -3.16 11.60 5.40
N GLN A 25 -2.97 10.47 6.10
CA GLN A 25 -3.88 10.02 7.15
C GLN A 25 -3.86 10.97 8.35
N THR A 26 -2.71 11.49 8.75
CA THR A 26 -2.63 12.45 9.87
C THR A 26 -3.38 13.73 9.54
N ALA A 27 -3.17 14.29 8.34
CA ALA A 27 -3.89 15.46 7.87
C ALA A 27 -5.41 15.19 7.77
N ARG A 28 -5.80 14.04 7.20
CA ARG A 28 -7.20 13.58 7.11
C ARG A 28 -7.88 13.50 8.47
N LEU A 29 -7.18 13.05 9.51
CA LEU A 29 -7.77 12.95 10.85
C LEU A 29 -7.90 14.31 11.54
N GLY A 30 -7.25 15.37 11.05
CA GLY A 30 -7.30 16.73 11.59
C GLY A 30 -8.49 17.58 11.12
N ILE A 31 -9.28 17.11 10.14
CA ILE A 31 -10.44 17.83 9.59
C ILE A 31 -11.76 17.20 10.04
N ASP A 32 -12.90 17.88 9.81
CA ASP A 32 -14.24 17.42 10.20
C ASP A 32 -14.65 16.12 9.49
N ASP A 33 -15.64 15.40 10.02
CA ASP A 33 -16.01 14.05 9.56
C ASP A 33 -16.47 14.01 8.10
N LYS A 34 -17.16 15.05 7.62
CA LYS A 34 -17.63 15.12 6.23
C LYS A 34 -16.47 15.37 5.29
N ALA A 35 -15.58 16.32 5.62
CA ALA A 35 -14.38 16.58 4.84
C ALA A 35 -13.41 15.39 4.85
N LEU A 36 -13.25 14.73 6.00
CA LEU A 36 -12.45 13.51 6.19
C LEU A 36 -12.93 12.38 5.26
N LEU A 37 -14.24 12.13 5.20
CA LEU A 37 -14.80 11.10 4.33
C LEU A 37 -14.65 11.48 2.85
N ALA A 38 -14.89 12.74 2.51
CA ALA A 38 -14.76 13.24 1.14
C ALA A 38 -13.32 13.11 0.63
N GLU A 39 -12.34 13.54 1.43
CA GLU A 39 -10.93 13.43 1.11
C GLU A 39 -10.53 11.95 0.97
N TRP A 40 -10.89 11.09 1.92
CA TRP A 40 -10.59 9.65 1.85
C TRP A 40 -11.12 9.02 0.55
N LYS A 41 -12.35 9.33 0.13
CA LYS A 41 -12.92 8.77 -1.12
C LYS A 41 -12.12 9.19 -2.35
N LEU A 42 -11.68 10.45 -2.40
CA LEU A 42 -10.92 11.00 -3.53
C LEU A 42 -9.50 10.44 -3.59
N SER A 43 -8.77 10.43 -2.47
CA SER A 43 -7.40 9.95 -2.42
C SER A 43 -7.31 8.43 -2.51
N TYR A 44 -8.22 7.68 -1.87
CA TYR A 44 -8.18 6.21 -1.89
C TYR A 44 -8.22 5.64 -3.30
N ALA A 45 -9.09 6.13 -4.19
CA ALA A 45 -9.19 5.61 -5.56
C ALA A 45 -7.89 5.80 -6.34
N ARG A 46 -7.25 6.98 -6.21
CA ARG A 46 -5.99 7.30 -6.87
C ARG A 46 -4.82 6.53 -6.27
N GLY A 47 -4.73 6.50 -4.93
CA GLY A 47 -3.71 5.77 -4.20
C GLY A 47 -3.77 4.26 -4.44
N PHE A 48 -4.97 3.69 -4.52
CA PHE A 48 -5.18 2.28 -4.87
C PHE A 48 -4.61 1.95 -6.24
N ALA A 49 -4.95 2.73 -7.27
CA ALA A 49 -4.45 2.50 -8.63
C ALA A 49 -2.92 2.57 -8.69
N MET A 50 -2.32 3.61 -8.11
CA MET A 50 -0.87 3.78 -8.09
C MET A 50 -0.16 2.66 -7.33
N GLN A 51 -0.56 2.38 -6.08
CA GLN A 51 0.09 1.37 -5.26
C GLN A 51 -0.11 -0.05 -5.78
N ALA A 52 -1.28 -0.39 -6.34
CA ALA A 52 -1.51 -1.69 -6.95
C ALA A 52 -0.57 -1.91 -8.16
N SER A 53 -0.36 -0.87 -8.96
CA SER A 53 0.52 -0.91 -10.14
C SER A 53 1.99 -1.03 -9.74
N LEU A 54 2.44 -0.26 -8.74
CA LEU A 54 3.81 -0.35 -8.22
C LEU A 54 4.10 -1.71 -7.59
N ALA A 55 3.13 -2.27 -6.83
CA ALA A 55 3.30 -3.59 -6.24
C ALA A 55 3.42 -4.69 -7.29
N LEU A 56 2.59 -4.64 -8.34
CA LEU A 56 2.67 -5.58 -9.45
C LEU A 56 3.99 -5.44 -10.23
N ALA A 57 4.40 -4.21 -10.54
CA ALA A 57 5.66 -3.97 -11.24
C ALA A 57 6.86 -4.50 -10.46
N ALA A 58 6.93 -4.24 -9.16
CA ALA A 58 8.01 -4.73 -8.30
C ALA A 58 8.03 -6.26 -8.21
N ALA A 59 6.86 -6.89 -8.12
CA ALA A 59 6.75 -8.35 -8.14
C ALA A 59 7.25 -8.93 -9.47
N LEU A 60 6.81 -8.39 -10.61
CA LEU A 60 7.22 -8.86 -11.93
C LEU A 60 8.72 -8.68 -12.18
N PHE A 61 9.29 -7.52 -11.80
CA PHE A 61 10.73 -7.31 -11.92
C PHE A 61 11.53 -8.22 -10.98
N GLY A 62 11.03 -8.50 -9.77
CA GLY A 62 11.65 -9.46 -8.85
C GLY A 62 11.62 -10.89 -9.41
N LEU A 63 10.51 -11.33 -10.01
CA LEU A 63 10.41 -12.62 -10.70
C LEU A 63 11.37 -12.70 -11.91
N LEU A 64 11.46 -11.62 -12.70
CA LEU A 64 12.40 -11.54 -13.81
C LEU A 64 13.85 -11.60 -13.33
N ALA A 65 14.18 -10.89 -12.24
CA ALA A 65 15.49 -10.94 -11.62
C ALA A 65 15.84 -12.37 -11.15
N PHE A 66 14.91 -13.06 -10.51
CA PHE A 66 15.07 -14.47 -10.15
C PHE A 66 15.28 -15.35 -11.40
N TRP A 67 14.48 -15.18 -12.45
CA TRP A 67 14.61 -15.98 -13.66
C TRP A 67 15.99 -15.86 -14.31
N LEU A 68 16.52 -14.63 -14.38
CA LEU A 68 17.80 -14.31 -15.02
C LEU A 68 19.01 -14.70 -14.18
N THR A 69 18.93 -14.56 -12.85
CA THR A 69 20.09 -14.71 -11.95
C THR A 69 20.05 -15.96 -11.08
N ARG A 70 18.88 -16.59 -10.97
CA ARG A 70 18.56 -17.68 -10.03
C ARG A 70 18.78 -17.34 -8.56
N ASP A 71 18.88 -16.06 -8.24
CA ASP A 71 18.98 -15.55 -6.89
C ASP A 71 17.61 -15.62 -6.18
N TRP A 72 17.45 -16.60 -5.29
CA TRP A 72 16.20 -16.84 -4.57
C TRP A 72 15.78 -15.64 -3.69
N ARG A 73 16.70 -14.76 -3.30
CA ARG A 73 16.39 -13.54 -2.53
C ARG A 73 15.44 -12.62 -3.31
N ALA A 74 15.60 -12.54 -4.63
CA ALA A 74 14.71 -11.77 -5.49
C ALA A 74 13.29 -12.36 -5.54
N LEU A 75 13.15 -13.68 -5.43
CA LEU A 75 11.85 -14.36 -5.35
C LEU A 75 11.13 -14.03 -4.04
N VAL A 76 11.86 -13.94 -2.91
CA VAL A 76 11.29 -13.50 -1.62
C VAL A 76 10.77 -12.08 -1.71
N GLY A 77 11.56 -11.14 -2.26
CA GLY A 77 11.13 -9.76 -2.45
C GLY A 77 9.89 -9.65 -3.35
N ALA A 78 9.85 -10.43 -4.45
CA ALA A 78 8.68 -10.50 -5.32
C ALA A 78 7.43 -11.02 -4.60
N GLY A 79 7.59 -12.08 -3.80
CA GLY A 79 6.50 -12.64 -2.98
C GLY A 79 5.95 -11.63 -1.98
N LEU A 80 6.82 -10.88 -1.29
CA LEU A 80 6.42 -9.83 -0.36
C LEU A 80 5.65 -8.70 -1.07
N MET A 81 6.12 -8.24 -2.23
CA MET A 81 5.40 -7.22 -3.00
C MET A 81 4.04 -7.73 -3.48
N PHE A 82 4.00 -8.95 -4.03
CA PHE A 82 2.76 -9.59 -4.47
C PHE A 82 1.77 -9.75 -3.31
N SER A 83 2.23 -10.09 -2.10
CA SER A 83 1.38 -10.28 -0.91
C SER A 83 0.56 -9.05 -0.52
N ASN A 84 0.92 -7.85 -0.99
CA ASN A 84 0.09 -6.66 -0.81
C ASN A 84 -1.30 -6.81 -1.44
N TRP A 85 -1.45 -7.55 -2.53
CA TRP A 85 -2.75 -7.81 -3.15
C TRP A 85 -3.67 -8.67 -2.27
N PRO A 86 -3.32 -9.91 -1.89
CA PRO A 86 -4.18 -10.70 -1.00
C PRO A 86 -4.40 -10.01 0.34
N TYR A 87 -3.40 -9.32 0.91
CA TYR A 87 -3.60 -8.52 2.11
C TYR A 87 -4.66 -7.43 1.91
N THR A 88 -4.56 -6.66 0.83
CA THR A 88 -5.53 -5.60 0.54
C THR A 88 -6.92 -6.16 0.28
N LEU A 89 -7.05 -7.22 -0.51
CA LEU A 89 -8.34 -7.80 -0.90
C LEU A 89 -9.06 -8.49 0.26
N LEU A 90 -8.31 -9.19 1.13
CA LEU A 90 -8.90 -9.96 2.23
C LEU A 90 -9.07 -9.14 3.50
N VAL A 91 -8.12 -8.25 3.82
CA VAL A 91 -8.09 -7.53 5.10
C VAL A 91 -8.66 -6.12 4.97
N ILE A 92 -8.26 -5.36 3.95
CA ILE A 92 -8.59 -3.92 3.85
C ILE A 92 -9.90 -3.70 3.07
N LEU A 93 -10.13 -4.44 1.99
CA LEU A 93 -11.27 -4.22 1.10
C LEU A 93 -12.64 -4.30 1.79
N PRO A 94 -12.90 -5.23 2.74
CA PRO A 94 -14.16 -5.23 3.48
C PRO A 94 -14.39 -3.92 4.24
N LEU A 95 -13.32 -3.34 4.81
CA LEU A 95 -13.38 -2.06 5.49
C LEU A 95 -13.57 -0.90 4.51
N ASN A 96 -12.88 -0.92 3.36
CA ASN A 96 -13.04 0.08 2.30
C ASN A 96 -14.48 0.15 1.81
N LYS A 97 -15.13 -0.99 1.61
CA LYS A 97 -16.54 -1.07 1.19
C LYS A 97 -17.46 -0.40 2.22
N ARG A 98 -17.22 -0.63 3.52
CA ARG A 98 -17.99 0.00 4.62
C ARG A 98 -17.80 1.51 4.67
N ILE A 99 -16.56 1.99 4.53
CA ILE A 99 -16.27 3.44 4.48
C ILE A 99 -16.93 4.07 3.26
N ALA A 100 -16.73 3.48 2.07
CA ALA A 100 -17.26 3.98 0.81
C ALA A 100 -18.80 4.08 0.79
N ALA A 101 -19.47 3.12 1.44
CA ALA A 101 -20.92 3.07 1.58
C ALA A 101 -21.51 4.18 2.47
N THR A 102 -20.70 4.89 3.25
CA THR A 102 -21.21 6.00 4.09
C THR A 102 -21.58 7.20 3.18
N PRO A 103 -22.84 7.70 3.21
CA PRO A 103 -23.21 8.95 2.55
C PRO A 103 -22.50 10.17 3.18
N PRO A 104 -22.16 11.22 2.41
CA PRO A 104 -21.48 12.41 2.95
C PRO A 104 -22.21 13.06 4.14
N ASP A 105 -23.53 13.13 4.11
CA ASP A 105 -24.33 13.76 5.18
C ASP A 105 -24.55 12.86 6.39
N ALA A 106 -24.17 11.58 6.30
CA ALA A 106 -24.18 10.62 7.41
C ALA A 106 -22.78 10.41 8.00
N ALA A 107 -21.76 11.15 7.53
CA ALA A 107 -20.42 11.08 8.07
C ALA A 107 -20.41 11.55 9.53
N GLY A 108 -19.87 10.71 10.42
CA GLY A 108 -19.80 11.00 11.85
C GLY A 108 -18.73 10.16 12.54
N GLY A 109 -18.77 10.13 13.88
CA GLY A 109 -17.77 9.42 14.70
C GLY A 109 -17.58 7.93 14.33
N ALA A 110 -18.64 7.24 13.90
CA ALA A 110 -18.54 5.86 13.40
C ALA A 110 -17.68 5.76 12.13
N THR A 111 -17.88 6.65 11.16
CA THR A 111 -17.08 6.72 9.93
C THR A 111 -15.63 7.07 10.24
N ARG A 112 -15.39 8.01 11.15
CA ARG A 112 -14.04 8.34 11.63
C ARG A 112 -13.34 7.12 12.22
N ALA A 113 -14.01 6.35 13.08
CA ALA A 113 -13.45 5.14 13.67
C ALA A 113 -13.08 4.08 12.62
N LEU A 114 -13.89 3.93 11.56
CA LEU A 114 -13.55 3.06 10.42
C LEU A 114 -12.30 3.55 9.71
N ILE A 115 -12.19 4.85 9.42
CA ILE A 115 -11.03 5.43 8.73
C ILE A 115 -9.75 5.40 9.59
N GLN A 116 -9.86 5.54 10.92
CA GLN A 116 -8.74 5.29 11.82
C GLN A 116 -8.26 3.84 11.76
N THR A 117 -9.21 2.89 11.74
CA THR A 117 -8.90 1.46 11.58
C THR A 117 -8.24 1.20 10.23
N TRP A 118 -8.73 1.84 9.18
CA TRP A 118 -8.15 1.76 7.85
C TRP A 118 -6.70 2.23 7.84
N GLY A 119 -6.39 3.36 8.50
CA GLY A 119 -5.02 3.84 8.61
C GLY A 119 -4.09 2.82 9.29
N ARG A 120 -4.54 2.18 10.37
CA ARG A 120 -3.77 1.12 11.05
C ARG A 120 -3.53 -0.10 10.15
N LEU A 121 -4.55 -0.54 9.41
CA LEU A 121 -4.40 -1.64 8.45
C LEU A 121 -3.50 -1.26 7.27
N HIS A 122 -3.56 0.00 6.80
CA HIS A 122 -2.67 0.47 5.74
C HIS A 122 -1.18 0.38 6.16
N ALA A 123 -0.86 0.56 7.45
CA ALA A 123 0.51 0.42 7.94
C ALA A 123 1.08 -0.99 7.72
N GLY A 124 0.24 -2.03 7.64
CA GLY A 124 0.65 -3.36 7.23
C GLY A 124 1.24 -3.40 5.81
N ARG A 125 0.70 -2.60 4.89
CA ARG A 125 1.25 -2.45 3.53
C ARG A 125 2.59 -1.74 3.54
N SER A 126 2.75 -0.72 4.39
CA SER A 126 4.03 -0.03 4.61
C SER A 126 5.09 -1.00 5.11
N ALA A 127 4.75 -1.89 6.05
CA ALA A 127 5.65 -2.91 6.56
C ALA A 127 6.03 -3.95 5.49
N LEU A 128 5.06 -4.46 4.71
CA LEU A 128 5.32 -5.39 3.60
C LEU A 128 6.22 -4.76 2.53
N GLY A 129 5.93 -3.51 2.15
CA GLY A 129 6.76 -2.75 1.21
C GLY A 129 8.19 -2.58 1.73
N LEU A 130 8.35 -2.11 2.97
CA LEU A 130 9.66 -1.91 3.58
C LEU A 130 10.48 -3.21 3.64
N ALA A 131 9.85 -4.31 4.06
CA ALA A 131 10.50 -5.62 4.08
C ALA A 131 10.95 -6.03 2.66
N ALA A 132 10.10 -5.86 1.65
CA ALA A 132 10.46 -6.16 0.27
C ALA A 132 11.60 -5.27 -0.25
N THR A 133 11.57 -3.96 0.04
CA THR A 133 12.65 -3.03 -0.30
C THR A 133 13.97 -3.49 0.29
N LEU A 134 14.01 -3.83 1.58
CA LEU A 134 15.22 -4.32 2.26
C LEU A 134 15.72 -5.64 1.66
N VAL A 135 14.80 -6.55 1.30
CA VAL A 135 15.17 -7.79 0.62
C VAL A 135 15.77 -7.52 -0.77
N PHE A 136 15.23 -6.57 -1.54
CA PHE A 136 15.81 -6.22 -2.84
C PHE A 136 17.15 -5.48 -2.72
N VAL A 137 17.35 -4.67 -1.68
CA VAL A 137 18.69 -4.14 -1.34
C VAL A 137 19.66 -5.30 -1.09
N TRP A 138 19.28 -6.26 -0.24
CA TRP A 138 20.12 -7.41 0.05
C TRP A 138 20.38 -8.29 -1.18
N ALA A 139 19.39 -8.50 -2.05
CA ALA A 139 19.55 -9.25 -3.29
C ALA A 139 20.47 -8.54 -4.31
N SER A 140 20.66 -7.22 -4.16
CA SER A 140 21.52 -6.40 -5.03
C SER A 140 22.92 -6.18 -4.46
N ALA A 141 23.18 -6.66 -3.25
CA ALA A 141 24.49 -6.70 -2.62
C ALA A 141 25.25 -7.99 -2.96
#